data_AF-A0A8R1EDA0-F1
#
_entry.id   AF-A0A8R1EDA0-F1
#
_cell.length_a   1.000
_cell.length_b   1.000
_cell.length_c   1.000
_cell.angle_alpha   90.00
_cell.angle_beta   90.00
_cell.angle_gamma   90.00
#
_symmetry.space_group_name_H-M   'P 1'
#
loop_
_entity.id
_entity.type
_entity.pdbx_description
1 polymer ?
#
loop_
_entity_poly.entity_id
_entity_poly.type
_entity_poly.pdbx_seq_one_letter_code
_entity_poly.pdbx_strand_id
1 'polypeptide(L)'
;MENSNCKDYVTEKFWKALNDRQTVPIVLARKYYKDLGVPDSAYIAVDDFETFDKFLEHVKKVNKDKELYLKYHQWRKEWKIVIGSGFSGWCTLCDKLQDKEYILSHPKSYHDVAWWHSFEMCNNQIAQKYL
;
A
#
# COMPACT_ATOMS: atom_id res chain seq x y z
N MET A 1 7.36 3.08 7.35
CA MET A 1 7.50 1.88 6.51
C MET A 1 6.90 0.70 7.23
N GLU A 2 6.53 -0.33 6.48
CA GLU A 2 6.09 -1.60 7.06
C GLU A 2 7.28 -2.37 7.63
N ASN A 3 6.99 -3.25 8.59
CA ASN A 3 8.01 -4.07 9.26
C ASN A 3 8.59 -5.16 8.35
N SER A 4 7.88 -5.50 7.28
CA SER A 4 8.29 -6.43 6.24
C SER A 4 7.68 -6.00 4.92
N ASN A 5 8.38 -6.27 3.83
CA ASN A 5 7.99 -5.87 2.49
C ASN A 5 7.34 -7.08 1.79
N CYS A 6 6.04 -7.25 2.02
CA CYS A 6 5.29 -8.42 1.57
C CYS A 6 4.05 -8.04 0.78
N LYS A 7 3.64 -8.95 -0.10
CA LYS A 7 2.35 -8.88 -0.78
C LYS A 7 1.22 -8.83 0.25
N ASP A 8 0.25 -7.97 0.01
CA ASP A 8 -0.94 -7.73 0.85
C ASP A 8 -0.66 -7.23 2.28
N TYR A 9 0.61 -7.03 2.68
CA TYR A 9 0.98 -6.51 4.00
C TYR A 9 1.12 -4.98 3.99
N VAL A 10 0.01 -4.29 3.79
CA VAL A 10 -0.08 -2.82 3.87
C VAL A 10 -0.98 -2.44 5.04
N THR A 11 -0.39 -1.86 6.09
CA THR A 11 -1.04 -1.72 7.40
C THR A 11 -1.47 -0.27 7.68
N GLU A 12 -1.88 -0.02 8.93
CA GLU A 12 -2.28 1.32 9.39
C GLU A 12 -1.20 2.37 9.16
N LYS A 13 0.08 1.99 9.11
CA LYS A 13 1.18 2.94 8.96
C LYS A 13 1.06 3.74 7.67
N PHE A 14 0.78 3.04 6.57
CA PHE A 14 0.59 3.66 5.26
C PHE A 14 -0.66 4.56 5.24
N TRP A 15 -1.80 4.01 5.66
CA TRP A 15 -3.08 4.73 5.60
C TRP A 15 -3.12 5.94 6.53
N LYS A 16 -2.53 5.85 7.74
CA LYS A 16 -2.41 6.99 8.66
C LYS A 16 -1.45 8.06 8.16
N ALA A 17 -0.42 7.70 7.38
CA ALA A 17 0.44 8.71 6.74
C ALA A 17 -0.35 9.55 5.73
N LEU A 18 -1.15 8.89 4.88
CA LEU A 18 -1.98 9.56 3.89
C LEU A 18 -3.15 10.34 4.48
N ASN A 19 -3.85 9.77 5.48
CA ASN A 19 -5.08 10.36 6.01
C ASN A 19 -4.81 11.31 7.18
N ASP A 20 -4.20 10.80 8.26
CA ASP A 20 -4.11 11.51 9.53
C ASP A 20 -2.99 12.56 9.51
N ARG A 21 -1.85 12.20 8.91
CA ARG A 21 -0.67 13.08 8.82
C ARG A 21 -0.67 13.92 7.55
N GLN A 22 -1.50 13.57 6.57
CA GLN A 22 -1.58 14.21 5.25
C GLN A 22 -0.21 14.33 4.54
N THR A 23 0.70 13.38 4.79
CA THR A 23 2.03 13.34 4.18
C THR A 23 2.08 12.39 2.99
N VAL A 24 3.18 12.47 2.22
CA VAL A 24 3.51 11.51 1.16
C VAL A 24 4.34 10.38 1.78
N PRO A 25 3.78 9.17 1.96
CA PRO A 25 4.53 8.03 2.48
C PRO A 25 5.61 7.58 1.51
N ILE A 26 6.71 7.09 2.08
CA ILE A 26 7.81 6.41 1.39
C ILE A 26 7.71 4.91 1.69
N VAL A 27 7.74 4.10 0.64
CA VAL A 27 7.59 2.65 0.69
C VAL A 27 8.75 1.95 0.01
N LEU A 28 9.00 0.67 0.34
CA LEU A 28 10.13 -0.06 -0.24
C LEU A 28 9.87 -0.53 -1.67
N ALA A 29 8.71 -1.13 -1.93
CA ALA A 29 8.39 -1.69 -3.23
C ALA A 29 7.04 -1.22 -3.79
N ARG A 30 7.03 -0.66 -5.01
CA ARG A 30 5.82 -0.13 -5.64
C ARG A 30 4.74 -1.19 -5.85
N LYS A 31 5.15 -2.39 -6.30
CA LYS A 31 4.22 -3.45 -6.69
C LYS A 31 3.17 -3.77 -5.62
N TYR A 32 3.56 -3.81 -4.34
CA TYR A 32 2.65 -4.20 -3.26
C TYR A 32 1.54 -3.19 -2.96
N TYR A 33 1.74 -1.93 -3.33
CA TYR A 33 0.72 -0.88 -3.19
C TYR A 33 -0.10 -0.75 -4.47
N LYS A 34 0.55 -0.90 -5.63
CA LYS A 34 -0.11 -0.88 -6.93
C LYS A 34 -1.10 -2.04 -7.09
N ASP A 35 -0.76 -3.24 -6.62
CA ASP A 35 -1.63 -4.42 -6.65
C ASP A 35 -2.91 -4.23 -5.81
N LEU A 36 -2.87 -3.35 -4.80
CA LEU A 36 -4.02 -2.94 -3.99
C LEU A 36 -4.84 -1.80 -4.62
N GLY A 37 -4.46 -1.33 -5.81
CA GLY A 37 -5.13 -0.23 -6.50
C GLY A 37 -4.81 1.15 -5.94
N VAL A 38 -3.72 1.29 -5.16
CA VAL A 38 -3.31 2.60 -4.65
C VAL A 38 -2.78 3.46 -5.80
N PRO A 39 -3.30 4.68 -6.03
CA PRO A 39 -2.84 5.54 -7.11
C PRO A 39 -1.34 5.86 -7.00
N ASP A 40 -0.64 5.91 -8.13
CA ASP A 40 0.81 6.16 -8.13
C ASP A 40 1.18 7.51 -7.53
N SER A 41 0.27 8.50 -7.64
CA SER A 41 0.43 9.80 -7.02
C SER A 41 0.36 9.78 -5.49
N ALA A 42 -0.03 8.68 -4.82
CA ALA A 42 -0.16 8.71 -3.36
C ALA A 42 1.15 8.51 -2.59
N TYR A 43 2.21 8.00 -3.22
CA TYR A 43 3.41 7.57 -2.49
C TYR A 43 4.66 7.55 -3.37
N ILE A 44 5.83 7.56 -2.73
CA ILE A 44 7.14 7.39 -3.36
C ILE A 44 7.63 5.98 -3.03
N ALA A 45 8.03 5.20 -4.02
CA ALA A 45 8.63 3.88 -3.79
C ALA A 45 10.15 3.95 -4.01
N VAL A 46 10.91 3.30 -3.14
CA VAL A 46 12.37 3.30 -3.21
C VAL A 46 12.86 2.50 -4.42
N ASP A 47 12.19 1.40 -4.77
CA ASP A 47 12.51 0.56 -5.92
C ASP A 47 12.20 1.18 -7.29
N ASP A 48 11.55 2.35 -7.33
CA ASP A 48 11.41 3.16 -8.56
C ASP A 48 12.76 3.71 -9.04
N PHE A 49 13.78 3.71 -8.17
CA PHE A 49 15.09 4.31 -8.44
C PHE A 49 16.19 3.25 -8.56
N GLU A 50 17.06 3.47 -9.55
CA GLU A 50 18.22 2.60 -9.81
C GLU A 50 19.18 2.54 -8.62
N THR A 51 19.39 3.68 -7.94
CA THR A 51 20.28 3.82 -6.79
C THR A 51 19.60 4.59 -5.65
N PHE A 52 20.08 4.38 -4.43
CA PHE A 52 19.59 5.11 -3.25
C PHE A 52 19.87 6.62 -3.36
N ASP A 53 21.00 7.03 -3.95
CA ASP A 53 21.31 8.45 -4.17
C ASP A 53 20.29 9.13 -5.08
N LYS A 54 19.89 8.49 -6.18
CA LYS A 54 18.83 9.01 -7.07
C LYS A 54 17.49 9.15 -6.34
N PHE A 55 17.16 8.19 -5.48
CA PHE A 55 15.99 8.29 -4.61
C PHE A 55 16.09 9.50 -3.65
N LEU A 56 17.23 9.68 -2.97
CA LEU A 56 17.43 10.82 -2.06
C LEU A 56 17.40 12.16 -2.79
N GLU A 57 17.98 12.25 -3.99
CA GLU A 57 17.90 13.43 -4.84
C GLU A 57 16.44 13.76 -5.18
N HIS A 58 15.65 12.76 -5.54
CA HIS A 58 14.23 12.94 -5.82
C HIS A 58 13.47 13.41 -4.58
N VAL A 59 13.68 12.80 -3.41
CA VAL A 59 13.04 13.24 -2.15
C VAL A 59 13.43 14.70 -1.82
N LYS A 60 14.69 15.08 -1.99
CA LYS A 60 15.15 16.47 -1.81
C LYS A 60 14.48 17.42 -2.80
N LYS A 61 14.30 17.00 -4.05
CA LYS A 61 13.58 17.76 -5.07
C LYS A 61 12.11 17.95 -4.69
N VAL A 62 11.42 16.88 -4.32
CA VAL A 62 10.02 16.92 -3.86
C VAL A 62 9.84 17.85 -2.66
N ASN A 63 10.79 17.84 -1.72
CA ASN A 63 10.76 18.72 -0.54
C ASN A 63 10.95 20.21 -0.89
N LYS A 64 11.68 20.53 -1.97
CA LYS A 64 11.96 21.92 -2.39
C LYS A 64 10.94 22.48 -3.38
N ASP A 65 10.30 21.61 -4.16
CA ASP A 65 9.34 21.97 -5.21
C ASP A 65 7.92 21.71 -4.74
N LYS A 66 7.21 22.79 -4.38
CA LYS A 66 5.83 22.73 -3.90
C LYS A 66 4.87 22.14 -4.94
N GLU A 67 5.04 22.46 -6.22
CA GLU A 67 4.16 21.95 -7.27
C GLU A 67 4.36 20.45 -7.46
N LEU A 68 5.61 19.98 -7.40
CA LEU A 68 5.91 18.56 -7.42
C LEU A 68 5.37 17.84 -6.18
N TYR A 69 5.49 18.43 -4.99
CA TYR A 69 4.88 17.88 -3.77
C TYR A 69 3.35 17.75 -3.91
N LEU A 70 2.68 18.78 -4.43
CA LEU A 70 1.24 18.76 -4.65
C LEU A 70 0.79 17.75 -5.72
N LYS A 71 1.65 17.38 -6.67
CA LYS A 71 1.37 16.26 -7.59
C LYS A 71 1.17 14.94 -6.83
N TYR A 72 1.87 14.73 -5.71
CA TYR A 72 1.67 13.56 -4.85
C TYR A 72 0.39 13.60 -3.98
N HIS A 73 -0.44 14.62 -4.17
CA HIS A 73 -1.76 14.72 -3.55
C HIS A 73 -2.90 14.72 -4.56
N GLN A 74 -2.61 14.55 -5.86
CA GLN A 74 -3.63 14.56 -6.91
C GLN A 74 -4.66 13.44 -6.77
N TRP A 75 -4.28 12.27 -6.25
CA TRP A 75 -5.20 11.18 -5.95
C TRP A 75 -6.41 11.61 -5.10
N ARG A 76 -6.25 12.62 -4.25
CA ARG A 76 -7.32 13.11 -3.37
C ARG A 76 -8.49 13.75 -4.13
N LYS A 77 -8.32 14.06 -5.42
CA LYS A 77 -9.39 14.60 -6.27
C LYS A 77 -10.44 13.54 -6.63
N GLU A 78 -10.03 12.29 -6.72
CA GLU A 78 -10.86 11.18 -7.17
C GLU A 78 -11.09 10.14 -6.07
N TRP A 79 -10.20 10.09 -5.08
CA TRP A 79 -10.18 9.05 -4.06
C TRP A 79 -10.21 9.63 -2.65
N LYS A 80 -10.86 8.90 -1.73
CA LYS A 80 -10.85 9.18 -0.30
C LYS A 80 -10.48 7.93 0.48
N ILE A 81 -9.79 8.12 1.60
CA ILE A 81 -9.53 7.03 2.54
C ILE A 81 -10.76 6.89 3.44
N VAL A 82 -11.34 5.69 3.46
CA VAL A 82 -12.47 5.37 4.34
C VAL A 82 -11.92 4.66 5.56
N ILE A 83 -11.72 5.42 6.66
CA ILE A 83 -11.41 4.83 7.96
C ILE A 83 -12.72 4.50 8.64
N GLY A 84 -13.11 3.23 8.56
CA GLY A 84 -14.25 2.72 9.30
C GLY A 84 -13.92 2.50 10.77
N SER A 85 -14.93 2.55 11.66
CA SER A 85 -14.79 1.97 12.99
C SER A 85 -14.53 0.46 12.86
N GLY A 86 -13.82 -0.17 13.81
CA GLY A 86 -13.55 -1.62 13.74
C GLY A 86 -14.81 -2.48 13.54
N PHE A 87 -15.97 -1.97 13.96
CA PHE A 87 -17.28 -2.59 13.74
C PHE A 87 -17.74 -2.61 12.28
N SER A 88 -17.42 -1.56 11.50
CA SER A 88 -17.81 -1.46 10.09
C SER A 88 -17.18 -2.53 9.21
N GLY A 89 -15.92 -2.91 9.48
CA GLY A 89 -15.24 -3.98 8.76
C GLY A 89 -15.91 -5.34 8.96
N TRP A 90 -16.36 -5.64 10.18
CA TRP A 90 -17.10 -6.87 10.48
C TRP A 90 -18.48 -6.89 9.84
N CYS A 91 -19.19 -5.75 9.81
CA CYS A 91 -20.46 -5.65 9.09
C CYS A 91 -20.26 -5.88 7.58
N THR A 92 -19.28 -5.23 6.95
CA THR A 92 -18.99 -5.45 5.53
C THR A 92 -18.59 -6.89 5.23
N LEU A 93 -17.84 -7.54 6.12
CA LEU A 93 -17.53 -8.96 5.98
C LEU A 93 -18.80 -9.81 6.08
N CYS A 94 -19.67 -9.54 7.06
CA CYS A 94 -20.95 -10.23 7.21
C CYS A 94 -21.82 -10.09 5.97
N ASP A 95 -21.98 -8.86 5.45
CA ASP A 95 -22.76 -8.59 4.23
C ASP A 95 -22.22 -9.38 3.04
N LYS A 96 -20.89 -9.40 2.85
CA LYS A 96 -20.24 -10.19 1.80
C LYS A 96 -20.41 -11.69 1.98
N LEU A 97 -20.42 -12.19 3.22
CA LEU A 97 -20.63 -13.61 3.53
C LEU A 97 -22.10 -14.03 3.37
N GLN A 98 -23.04 -13.08 3.43
CA GLN A 98 -24.46 -13.35 3.19
C GLN A 98 -24.83 -13.38 1.71
N ASP A 99 -24.00 -12.83 0.83
CA ASP A 99 -24.18 -12.88 -0.62
C ASP A 99 -23.83 -14.28 -1.18
N LYS A 100 -24.83 -15.17 -1.12
CA LYS A 100 -24.69 -16.56 -1.58
C LYS A 100 -24.35 -16.65 -3.07
N GLU A 101 -24.91 -15.77 -3.89
CA GLU A 101 -24.68 -15.81 -5.34
C GLU A 101 -23.23 -15.47 -5.65
N TYR A 102 -22.68 -14.42 -5.01
CA TYR A 102 -21.28 -14.05 -5.15
C TYR A 102 -20.34 -15.16 -4.66
N ILE A 103 -20.59 -15.73 -3.48
CA ILE A 103 -19.73 -16.78 -2.90
C ILE A 103 -19.72 -18.04 -3.77
N LEU A 104 -20.89 -18.46 -4.27
CA LEU A 104 -21.01 -19.65 -5.10
C LEU A 104 -20.40 -19.44 -6.50
N SER A 105 -20.43 -18.22 -7.04
CA SER A 105 -19.82 -17.89 -8.33
C SER A 105 -18.32 -17.60 -8.24
N HIS A 106 -17.80 -17.21 -7.07
CA HIS A 106 -16.38 -16.89 -6.85
C HIS A 106 -15.76 -17.66 -5.68
N PRO A 107 -15.83 -19.00 -5.67
CA PRO A 107 -15.26 -19.79 -4.59
C PRO A 107 -13.74 -19.60 -4.55
N LYS A 108 -13.22 -19.19 -3.39
CA LYS A 108 -11.79 -19.03 -3.16
C LYS A 108 -11.38 -19.85 -1.93
N SER A 109 -10.54 -20.85 -2.15
CA SER A 109 -9.97 -21.68 -1.08
C SER A 109 -8.47 -21.80 -1.27
N TYR A 110 -7.73 -21.79 -0.16
CA TYR A 110 -6.30 -22.08 -0.15
C TYR A 110 -6.10 -23.48 0.41
N HIS A 111 -5.43 -24.35 -0.34
CA HIS A 111 -5.14 -25.72 0.09
C HIS A 111 -4.18 -25.74 1.29
N ASP A 112 -3.24 -24.80 1.32
CA ASP A 112 -2.26 -24.64 2.38
C ASP A 112 -2.23 -23.16 2.79
N VAL A 113 -2.78 -22.89 3.97
CA VAL A 113 -2.81 -21.55 4.54
C VAL A 113 -1.40 -21.08 4.87
N ALA A 114 -0.52 -21.97 5.35
CA ALA A 114 0.86 -21.65 5.67
C ALA A 114 1.61 -21.21 4.41
N TRP A 115 1.51 -21.99 3.34
CA TRP A 115 2.10 -21.64 2.05
C TRP A 115 1.59 -20.30 1.53
N TRP A 116 0.25 -20.08 1.55
CA TRP A 116 -0.37 -18.85 1.05
C TRP A 116 0.19 -17.56 1.67
N HIS A 117 0.50 -17.56 2.98
CA HIS A 117 0.97 -16.34 3.65
C HIS A 117 2.48 -16.26 3.86
N SER A 118 3.25 -17.32 3.60
CA SER A 118 4.68 -17.37 3.95
C SER A 118 5.62 -17.58 2.77
N PHE A 119 5.21 -18.29 1.71
CA PHE A 119 6.12 -18.66 0.63
C PHE A 119 6.15 -17.60 -0.47
N GLU A 120 7.34 -17.04 -0.77
CA GLU A 120 7.58 -16.00 -1.79
C GLU A 120 6.72 -14.72 -1.67
N MET A 121 6.06 -14.53 -0.53
CA MET A 121 5.21 -13.36 -0.29
C MET A 121 6.03 -12.11 0.02
N CYS A 122 7.21 -12.28 0.63
CA CYS A 122 8.03 -11.20 1.17
C CYS A 122 9.37 -11.08 0.46
N ASN A 123 9.75 -9.86 0.08
CA ASN A 123 11.11 -9.54 -0.33
C ASN A 123 11.69 -8.42 0.55
N ASN A 124 12.27 -8.84 1.68
CA ASN A 124 12.94 -7.94 2.63
C ASN A 124 14.37 -7.55 2.19
N GLN A 125 14.96 -8.22 1.19
CA GLN A 125 16.29 -7.89 0.68
C GLN A 125 16.33 -6.50 0.03
N ILE A 126 15.17 -5.99 -0.41
CA ILE A 126 15.05 -4.61 -0.91
C ILE A 126 15.50 -3.62 0.18
N ALA A 127 15.18 -3.86 1.45
CA ALA A 127 15.69 -2.99 2.52
C ALA A 127 17.22 -3.03 2.56
N GLN A 128 17.84 -4.21 2.52
CA GLN A 128 19.31 -4.36 2.55
C GLN A 128 20.03 -3.76 1.33
N LYS A 129 19.36 -3.67 0.18
CA LYS A 129 19.93 -3.05 -1.03
C LYS A 129 20.01 -1.52 -0.92
N TYR A 130 19.08 -0.92 -0.19
CA TYR A 130 18.87 0.54 -0.19
C TYR A 130 19.08 1.19 1.19
N LEU A 131 19.21 0.43 2.27
CA LEU A 131 19.41 0.86 3.66
C LEU A 131 20.59 0.09 4.28
#